data_AF-A0AAW1PS00-F1
#
_entry.id   AF-A0AAW1PS00-F1
#
_cell.length_a   1.000
_cell.length_b   1.000
_cell.length_c   1.000
_cell.angle_alpha   90.00
_cell.angle_beta   90.00
_cell.angle_gamma   90.00
#
_symmetry.space_group_name_H-M   'P 1'
#
loop_
_entity.id
_entity.type
_entity.pdbx_description
1 polymer ?
#
loop_
_entity_poly.entity_id
_entity_poly.type
_entity_poly.pdbx_seq_one_letter_code
_entity_poly.pdbx_strand_id
1 'polypeptide(L)'
;MLQRFETKVREASKSTPERLAAEQRWIEADLELQDAKVWFWRFRAEHRPTVHEKQKVEAAARAVLVQQEKERDKRISDAKAELGLWSELGLHESRALFWRSFESGKVFARRQTFWDTVVNIMTARERNALTMALELLFTALINFTVGMFVSVFAFVFRLPSLLMSYQPSLVSGLTFFAVSFVGAVSVVLGFLGLLYATSATALYAAASLVASTRRVEGGGQRYPPAYLRQHQE
;
A
#
# COMPACT_ATOMS: atom_id res chain seq x y z
N MET A 1 9.31 3.94 33.10
CA MET A 1 8.00 3.55 32.53
C MET A 1 8.15 2.65 31.31
N LEU A 2 8.95 3.01 30.30
CA LEU A 2 9.18 2.20 29.09
C LEU A 2 9.65 0.75 29.39
N GLN A 3 10.66 0.56 30.25
CA GLN A 3 11.14 -0.78 30.62
C GLN A 3 10.06 -1.67 31.27
N ARG A 4 9.17 -1.08 32.08
CA ARG A 4 8.05 -1.81 32.70
C ARG A 4 7.02 -2.23 31.65
N PHE A 5 6.76 -1.37 30.66
CA PHE A 5 5.93 -1.70 29.51
C PHE A 5 6.54 -2.82 28.67
N GLU A 6 7.83 -2.73 28.33
CA GLU A 6 8.54 -3.77 27.57
C GLU A 6 8.48 -5.13 28.26
N THR A 7 8.63 -5.17 29.59
CA THR A 7 8.48 -6.41 30.36
C THR A 7 7.06 -6.95 30.28
N LYS A 8 6.02 -6.11 30.47
CA LYS A 8 4.62 -6.53 30.35
C LYS A 8 4.28 -7.04 28.95
N VAL A 9 4.76 -6.37 27.90
CA VAL A 9 4.57 -6.80 26.51
C VAL A 9 5.33 -8.10 26.26
N ARG A 10 6.56 -8.24 26.75
CA ARG A 10 7.34 -9.47 26.61
C ARG A 10 6.65 -10.64 27.32
N GLU A 11 6.11 -10.42 28.51
CA GLU A 11 5.33 -11.42 29.25
C GLU A 11 4.03 -11.79 28.53
N ALA A 12 3.29 -10.80 28.01
CA ALA A 12 2.09 -11.05 27.21
C ALA A 12 2.41 -11.75 25.87
N SER A 13 3.57 -11.46 25.28
CA SER A 13 3.99 -12.02 23.98
C SER A 13 4.63 -13.40 24.10
N LYS A 14 4.99 -13.86 25.31
CA LYS A 14 5.45 -15.24 25.50
C LYS A 14 4.32 -16.17 25.09
N SER A 15 4.59 -16.99 24.08
CA SER A 15 3.67 -18.04 23.65
C SER A 15 3.59 -19.10 24.75
N THR A 16 2.56 -19.03 25.59
CA THR A 16 2.25 -20.08 26.56
C THR A 16 2.07 -21.41 25.80
N PRO A 17 2.54 -22.56 26.34
CA PRO A 17 2.33 -23.86 25.71
C PRO A 17 0.84 -24.13 25.41
N GLU A 18 -0.07 -23.61 26.23
CA GLU A 18 -1.52 -23.65 25.99
C GLU A 18 -1.97 -22.93 24.72
N ARG A 19 -1.33 -21.81 24.37
CA ARG A 19 -1.61 -21.05 23.15
C ARG A 19 -1.12 -21.79 21.91
N LEU A 20 0.10 -22.33 21.99
CA LEU A 20 0.67 -23.13 20.91
C LEU A 20 -0.16 -24.38 20.65
N ALA A 21 -0.65 -25.04 21.71
CA ALA A 21 -1.55 -26.17 21.58
C ALA A 21 -2.90 -25.78 20.97
N ALA A 22 -3.47 -24.63 21.33
CA ALA A 22 -4.70 -24.12 20.72
C ALA A 22 -4.52 -23.75 19.24
N GLU A 23 -3.38 -23.14 18.90
CA GLU A 23 -3.00 -22.79 17.53
C GLU A 23 -2.82 -24.05 16.66
N GLN A 24 -2.11 -25.06 17.18
CA GLN A 24 -1.96 -26.36 16.51
C GLN A 24 -3.31 -27.05 16.29
N ARG A 25 -4.18 -27.10 17.30
CA ARG A 25 -5.54 -27.68 17.17
C ARG A 25 -6.38 -26.96 16.12
N TRP A 26 -6.27 -25.64 16.05
CA TRP A 26 -6.98 -24.87 15.01
C TRP A 26 -6.42 -25.15 13.62
N ILE A 27 -5.10 -25.18 13.45
CA ILE A 27 -4.45 -25.51 12.17
C ILE A 27 -4.85 -26.91 11.71
N GLU A 28 -4.80 -27.90 12.60
CA GLU A 28 -5.21 -29.27 12.31
C GLU A 28 -6.68 -29.34 11.87
N ALA A 29 -7.58 -28.68 12.61
CA ALA A 29 -9.00 -28.62 12.26
C ALA A 29 -9.28 -27.89 10.94
N ASP A 30 -8.54 -26.81 10.63
CA ASP A 30 -8.66 -26.12 9.33
C ASP A 30 -8.16 -27.00 8.19
N LEU A 31 -7.00 -27.65 8.33
CA LEU A 31 -6.48 -28.58 7.32
C LEU A 31 -7.48 -29.71 7.03
N GLU A 32 -8.02 -30.35 8.06
CA GLU A 32 -9.05 -31.37 7.91
C GLU A 32 -10.32 -30.84 7.21
N LEU A 33 -10.71 -29.60 7.51
CA LEU A 33 -11.84 -28.95 6.86
C LEU A 33 -11.54 -28.66 5.38
N GLN A 34 -10.33 -28.21 5.04
CA GLN A 34 -9.92 -28.00 3.65
C GLN A 34 -9.90 -29.32 2.88
N ASP A 35 -9.38 -30.39 3.48
CA ASP A 35 -9.35 -31.73 2.88
C ASP A 35 -10.76 -32.26 2.58
N ALA A 36 -11.74 -31.94 3.43
CA ALA A 36 -13.14 -32.31 3.20
C ALA A 36 -13.83 -31.46 2.12
N LYS A 37 -13.33 -30.24 1.82
CA LYS A 37 -13.89 -29.33 0.81
C LYS A 37 -13.44 -29.72 -0.59
N VAL A 38 -14.08 -30.72 -1.18
CA VAL A 38 -13.86 -31.08 -2.59
C VAL A 38 -14.57 -30.13 -3.57
N TRP A 39 -14.19 -30.19 -4.85
CA TRP A 39 -14.84 -29.39 -5.89
C TRP A 39 -16.36 -29.61 -5.92
N PHE A 40 -17.13 -28.51 -5.95
CA PHE A 40 -18.60 -28.52 -5.86
C PHE A 40 -19.18 -29.26 -4.63
N TRP A 41 -18.45 -29.40 -3.51
CA TRP A 41 -18.96 -30.07 -2.29
C TRP A 41 -20.32 -29.53 -1.82
N ARG A 42 -20.61 -28.25 -2.06
CA ARG A 42 -21.88 -27.60 -1.71
C ARG A 42 -23.10 -28.20 -2.43
N PHE A 43 -22.89 -28.80 -3.61
CA PHE A 43 -23.94 -29.41 -4.43
C PHE A 43 -23.99 -30.94 -4.28
N ARG A 44 -23.02 -31.54 -3.59
CA ARG A 44 -22.94 -32.99 -3.40
C ARG A 44 -23.51 -33.37 -2.03
N ALA A 45 -24.61 -34.12 -2.03
CA ALA A 45 -25.30 -34.50 -0.80
C ALA A 45 -24.42 -35.35 0.13
N GLU A 46 -23.48 -36.11 -0.42
CA GLU A 46 -22.55 -37.00 0.30
C GLU A 46 -21.52 -36.23 1.16
N HIS A 47 -20.96 -35.13 0.65
CA HIS A 47 -19.86 -34.40 1.32
C HIS A 47 -20.33 -33.28 2.25
N ARG A 48 -21.51 -32.71 1.96
CA ARG A 48 -22.10 -31.61 2.72
C ARG A 48 -22.22 -31.87 4.23
N PRO A 49 -22.72 -33.03 4.72
CA PRO A 49 -22.78 -33.29 6.16
C PRO A 49 -21.38 -33.32 6.80
N THR A 50 -20.42 -33.98 6.17
CA THR A 50 -19.03 -34.08 6.66
C THR A 50 -18.35 -32.71 6.73
N VAL A 51 -18.54 -31.86 5.73
CA VAL A 51 -17.99 -30.49 5.75
C VAL A 51 -18.64 -29.66 6.86
N HIS A 52 -19.95 -29.76 7.07
CA HIS A 52 -20.63 -29.03 8.15
C HIS A 52 -20.19 -29.49 9.55
N GLU A 53 -19.90 -30.78 9.72
CA GLU A 53 -19.36 -31.30 10.97
C GLU A 53 -17.96 -30.74 11.24
N LYS A 54 -17.05 -30.82 10.26
CA LYS A 54 -15.69 -30.29 10.39
C LYS A 54 -15.66 -28.76 10.55
N GLN A 55 -16.61 -28.04 9.94
CA GLN A 55 -16.79 -26.60 10.18
C GLN A 55 -17.10 -26.29 11.65
N LYS A 56 -17.89 -27.12 12.33
CA LYS A 56 -18.18 -26.92 13.76
C LYS A 56 -16.94 -27.16 14.61
N VAL A 57 -16.13 -28.16 14.26
CA VAL A 57 -14.86 -28.45 14.95
C VAL A 57 -13.85 -27.31 14.77
N GLU A 58 -13.65 -26.84 13.53
CA GLU A 58 -12.79 -25.68 13.25
C GLU A 58 -13.29 -24.43 13.97
N ALA A 59 -14.59 -24.15 13.92
CA ALA A 59 -15.16 -22.99 14.59
C ALA A 59 -14.97 -23.05 16.11
N ALA A 60 -15.09 -24.22 16.74
CA ALA A 60 -14.84 -24.42 18.16
C ALA A 60 -13.35 -24.22 18.51
N ALA A 61 -12.45 -24.82 17.72
CA ALA A 61 -11.00 -24.65 17.91
C ALA A 61 -10.58 -23.18 17.74
N ARG A 62 -11.10 -22.52 16.71
CA ARG A 62 -10.89 -21.09 16.45
C ARG A 62 -11.43 -20.21 17.58
N ALA A 63 -12.58 -20.55 18.14
CA ALA A 63 -13.15 -19.79 19.26
C ALA A 63 -12.21 -19.81 20.48
N VAL A 64 -11.60 -20.96 20.79
CA VAL A 64 -10.61 -21.07 21.89
C VAL A 64 -9.39 -20.19 21.62
N LEU A 65 -8.82 -20.26 20.42
CA LEU A 65 -7.67 -19.44 20.03
C LEU A 65 -8.00 -17.94 20.13
N VAL A 66 -9.16 -17.52 19.62
CA VAL A 66 -9.61 -16.12 19.66
C VAL A 66 -9.77 -15.62 21.10
N GLN A 67 -10.23 -16.45 22.03
CA GLN A 67 -10.33 -16.04 23.44
C GLN A 67 -8.95 -15.79 24.04
N GLN A 68 -7.98 -16.67 23.79
CA GLN A 68 -6.61 -16.48 24.26
C GLN A 68 -5.94 -15.25 23.64
N GLU A 69 -6.18 -14.99 22.35
CA GLU A 69 -5.71 -13.78 21.67
C GLU A 69 -6.33 -12.52 22.29
N LYS A 70 -7.64 -12.54 22.59
CA LYS A 70 -8.31 -11.43 23.28
C LYS A 70 -7.71 -11.15 24.65
N GLU A 71 -7.41 -12.18 25.43
CA GLU A 71 -6.77 -12.02 26.75
C GLU A 71 -5.38 -11.41 26.62
N ARG A 72 -4.59 -11.88 25.65
CA ARG A 72 -3.27 -11.31 25.34
C ARG A 72 -3.39 -9.85 24.94
N ASP A 73 -4.28 -9.55 23.99
CA ASP A 73 -4.46 -8.21 23.45
C ASP A 73 -4.97 -7.25 24.52
N LYS A 74 -5.81 -7.73 25.46
CA LYS A 74 -6.21 -6.97 26.64
C LYS A 74 -5.01 -6.62 27.52
N ARG A 75 -4.13 -7.59 27.86
CA ARG A 75 -2.92 -7.31 28.66
C ARG A 75 -1.99 -6.29 28.00
N ILE A 76 -1.84 -6.39 26.67
CA ILE A 76 -1.05 -5.41 25.90
C ILE A 76 -1.75 -4.05 25.91
N SER A 77 -3.07 -4.02 25.73
CA SER A 77 -3.86 -2.78 25.75
C SER A 77 -3.79 -2.09 27.11
N ASP A 78 -3.89 -2.83 28.21
CA ASP A 78 -3.76 -2.31 29.57
C ASP A 78 -2.36 -1.71 29.79
N ALA A 79 -1.31 -2.37 29.26
CA ALA A 79 0.05 -1.83 29.29
C ALA A 79 0.19 -0.56 28.43
N LYS A 80 -0.48 -0.48 27.28
CA LYS A 80 -0.50 0.72 26.42
C LYS A 80 -1.27 1.87 27.06
N ALA A 81 -2.36 1.58 27.75
CA ALA A 81 -3.18 2.57 28.45
C ALA A 81 -2.37 3.32 29.54
N GLU A 82 -1.45 2.63 30.22
CA GLU A 82 -0.54 3.26 31.20
C GLU A 82 0.40 4.31 30.58
N LEU A 83 0.81 4.13 29.32
CA LEU A 83 1.65 5.10 28.61
C LEU A 83 0.82 6.24 28.03
N GLY A 84 -0.40 5.93 27.60
CA GLY A 84 -1.29 6.87 26.92
C GLY A 84 -0.94 7.10 25.46
N LEU A 85 -1.90 7.65 24.73
CA LEU A 85 -1.86 7.79 23.27
C LEU A 85 -0.80 8.80 22.77
N TRP A 86 -0.52 9.84 23.56
CA TRP A 86 0.46 10.88 23.23
C TRP A 86 1.89 10.52 23.64
N SER A 87 2.10 9.30 24.15
CA SER A 87 3.44 8.80 24.43
C SER A 87 4.27 8.65 23.16
N GLU A 88 5.60 8.62 23.32
CA GLU A 88 6.53 8.34 22.23
C GLU A 88 6.18 7.04 21.49
N LEU A 89 5.75 6.01 22.22
CA LEU A 89 5.29 4.75 21.64
C LEU A 89 4.02 4.94 20.80
N GLY A 90 3.00 5.64 21.31
CA GLY A 90 1.76 5.90 20.58
C GLY A 90 1.99 6.69 19.29
N LEU A 91 2.84 7.72 19.36
CA LEU A 91 3.27 8.48 18.19
C LEU A 91 4.04 7.60 17.20
N HIS A 92 4.95 6.76 17.70
CA HIS A 92 5.73 5.84 16.87
C HIS A 92 4.84 4.82 16.15
N GLU A 93 3.92 4.16 16.85
CA GLU A 93 3.00 3.17 16.27
C GLU A 93 2.06 3.81 15.24
N SER A 94 1.52 5.00 15.52
CA SER A 94 0.68 5.75 14.55
C SER A 94 1.47 6.11 13.30
N ARG A 95 2.70 6.62 13.46
CA ARG A 95 3.58 6.95 12.34
C ARG A 95 3.97 5.71 11.55
N ALA A 96 4.27 4.59 12.20
CA ALA A 96 4.58 3.34 11.54
C ALA A 96 3.37 2.81 10.75
N LEU A 97 2.16 2.92 11.30
CA LEU A 97 0.92 2.57 10.62
C LEU A 97 0.71 3.44 9.37
N PHE A 98 0.97 4.75 9.46
CA PHE A 98 0.94 5.67 8.33
C PHE A 98 1.94 5.23 7.24
N TRP A 99 3.22 5.06 7.59
CA TRP A 99 4.25 4.69 6.61
C TRP A 99 3.99 3.35 5.94
N ARG A 100 3.48 2.36 6.68
CA ARG A 100 3.06 1.07 6.11
C ARG A 100 1.95 1.27 5.08
N SER A 101 0.98 2.13 5.37
CA SER A 101 -0.12 2.43 4.44
C SER A 101 0.38 3.21 3.22
N PHE A 102 1.22 4.23 3.43
CA PHE A 102 1.86 5.01 2.38
C PHE A 102 2.71 4.14 1.43
N GLU A 103 3.55 3.26 1.99
CA GLU A 103 4.35 2.32 1.20
C GLU A 103 3.46 1.36 0.41
N SER A 104 2.37 0.86 1.01
CA SER A 104 1.42 0.01 0.28
C SER A 104 0.80 0.73 -0.93
N GLY A 105 0.52 2.04 -0.81
CA GLY A 105 0.06 2.87 -1.92
C GLY A 105 1.08 3.01 -3.03
N LYS A 106 2.37 3.23 -2.69
CA LYS A 106 3.46 3.27 -3.67
C LYS A 106 3.69 1.92 -4.35
N VAL A 107 3.62 0.82 -3.60
CA VAL A 107 3.73 -0.54 -4.16
C VAL A 107 2.59 -0.82 -5.13
N PHE A 108 1.36 -0.46 -4.76
CA PHE A 108 0.20 -0.56 -5.65
C PHE A 108 0.41 0.22 -6.95
N ALA A 109 0.80 1.50 -6.85
CA ALA A 109 1.02 2.34 -8.01
C ALA A 109 2.12 1.79 -8.95
N ARG A 110 3.23 1.32 -8.39
CA ARG A 110 4.31 0.68 -9.14
C ARG A 110 3.86 -0.60 -9.82
N ARG A 111 3.10 -1.45 -9.12
CA ARG A 111 2.56 -2.68 -9.68
C ARG A 111 1.60 -2.40 -10.84
N GLN A 112 0.70 -1.44 -10.68
CA GLN A 112 -0.24 -1.07 -11.73
C GLN A 112 0.50 -0.53 -12.95
N THR A 113 1.42 0.42 -12.73
CA THR A 113 2.26 0.98 -13.80
C THR A 113 3.07 -0.09 -14.52
N PHE A 114 3.63 -1.06 -13.80
CA PHE A 114 4.34 -2.19 -14.39
C PHE A 114 3.44 -3.00 -15.32
N TRP A 115 2.23 -3.37 -14.88
CA TRP A 115 1.30 -4.12 -15.70
C TRP A 115 0.83 -3.33 -16.92
N ASP A 116 0.52 -2.05 -16.74
CA ASP A 116 0.12 -1.17 -17.85
C ASP A 116 1.25 -1.07 -18.89
N THR A 117 2.51 -0.95 -18.44
CA THR A 117 3.69 -0.92 -19.31
C THR A 117 3.85 -2.22 -20.09
N VAL A 118 3.74 -3.37 -19.41
CA VAL A 118 3.88 -4.69 -20.04
C VAL A 118 2.81 -4.90 -21.11
N VAL A 119 1.55 -4.59 -20.79
CA VAL A 119 0.43 -4.70 -21.76
C VAL A 119 0.63 -3.74 -22.93
N ASN A 120 1.05 -2.50 -22.67
CA ASN A 120 1.31 -1.52 -23.72
C ASN A 120 2.45 -1.95 -24.65
N ILE A 121 3.54 -2.52 -24.13
CA ILE A 121 4.65 -3.02 -24.94
C ILE A 121 4.21 -4.21 -25.79
N MET A 122 3.45 -5.15 -25.22
CA MET A 122 2.96 -6.32 -25.97
C MET A 122 1.98 -5.96 -27.10
N THR A 123 1.26 -4.84 -26.97
CA THR A 123 0.28 -4.37 -27.95
C THR A 123 0.83 -3.31 -28.90
N ALA A 124 2.00 -2.73 -28.62
CA ALA A 124 2.61 -1.70 -29.44
C ALA A 124 3.29 -2.30 -30.69
N ARG A 125 2.77 -1.95 -31.87
CA ARG A 125 3.48 -2.09 -33.16
C ARG A 125 3.78 -0.69 -33.70
N GLU A 126 5.06 -0.42 -33.98
CA GLU A 126 5.57 0.82 -34.63
C GLU A 126 5.24 2.17 -33.93
N ARG A 127 5.58 2.33 -32.64
CA ARG A 127 5.42 3.61 -31.91
C ARG A 127 6.74 4.35 -31.64
N ASN A 128 6.69 5.68 -31.69
CA ASN A 128 7.77 6.56 -31.28
C ASN A 128 8.07 6.41 -29.78
N ALA A 129 9.36 6.27 -29.42
CA ALA A 129 9.81 6.09 -28.04
C ALA A 129 9.39 7.24 -27.10
N LEU A 130 9.36 8.48 -27.61
CA LEU A 130 8.93 9.65 -26.83
C LEU A 130 7.44 9.60 -26.49
N THR A 131 6.59 9.15 -27.41
CA THR A 131 5.15 8.98 -27.16
C THR A 131 4.92 7.90 -26.09
N MET A 132 5.65 6.78 -26.18
CA MET A 132 5.59 5.71 -25.18
C MET A 132 6.03 6.20 -23.79
N ALA A 133 7.11 6.98 -23.72
CA ALA A 133 7.59 7.54 -22.45
C ALA A 133 6.59 8.53 -21.81
N LEU A 134 5.93 9.35 -22.62
CA LEU A 134 4.89 10.28 -22.15
C LEU A 134 3.65 9.53 -21.64
N GLU A 135 3.17 8.54 -22.39
CA GLU A 135 2.04 7.70 -21.96
C GLU A 135 2.34 6.98 -20.65
N LEU A 136 3.56 6.42 -20.53
CA LEU A 136 4.04 5.80 -19.30
C LEU A 136 4.06 6.79 -18.13
N LEU A 137 4.57 8.01 -18.36
CA LEU A 137 4.61 9.06 -17.33
C LEU A 137 3.20 9.42 -16.84
N PHE A 138 2.25 9.67 -17.75
CA PHE A 138 0.88 10.01 -17.36
C PHE A 138 0.17 8.86 -16.66
N THR A 139 0.37 7.63 -17.14
CA THR A 139 -0.17 6.42 -16.51
C THR A 139 0.38 6.25 -15.10
N ALA A 140 1.70 6.43 -14.93
CA ALA A 140 2.35 6.42 -13.63
C ALA A 140 1.77 7.50 -12.70
N LEU A 141 1.61 8.74 -13.17
CA LEU A 141 1.03 9.83 -12.38
C LEU A 141 -0.37 9.51 -11.87
N ILE A 142 -1.25 9.00 -12.74
CA ILE A 142 -2.61 8.60 -12.37
C ILE A 142 -2.57 7.46 -11.32
N ASN A 143 -1.76 6.43 -11.58
CA ASN A 143 -1.63 5.29 -10.69
C ASN A 143 -1.08 5.67 -9.31
N PHE A 144 -0.08 6.55 -9.27
CA PHE A 144 0.46 7.09 -8.02
C PHE A 144 -0.58 7.93 -7.28
N THR A 145 -1.34 8.77 -7.98
CA THR A 145 -2.42 9.55 -7.37
C THR A 145 -3.47 8.64 -6.73
N VAL A 146 -3.96 7.63 -7.45
CA VAL A 146 -4.92 6.64 -6.90
C VAL A 146 -4.30 5.89 -5.72
N GLY A 147 -3.07 5.40 -5.85
CA GLY A 147 -2.36 4.68 -4.79
C GLY A 147 -2.18 5.52 -3.52
N MET A 148 -1.91 6.82 -3.67
CA MET A 148 -1.78 7.74 -2.55
C MET A 148 -3.12 7.99 -1.85
N PHE A 149 -4.21 8.21 -2.59
CA PHE A 149 -5.54 8.33 -1.97
C PHE A 149 -5.94 7.07 -1.23
N VAL A 150 -5.76 5.89 -1.84
CA VAL A 150 -6.01 4.60 -1.19
C VAL A 150 -5.17 4.45 0.07
N SER A 151 -3.92 4.92 0.08
CA SER A 151 -3.07 4.88 1.27
C SER A 151 -3.63 5.70 2.45
N VAL A 152 -4.19 6.88 2.18
CA VAL A 152 -4.84 7.72 3.20
C VAL A 152 -6.08 7.02 3.73
N PHE A 153 -6.95 6.50 2.85
CA PHE A 153 -8.13 5.76 3.27
C PHE A 153 -7.74 4.55 4.13
N ALA A 154 -6.77 3.73 3.68
CA ALA A 154 -6.31 2.57 4.42
C ALA A 154 -5.72 2.93 5.80
N PHE A 155 -5.01 4.06 5.91
CA PHE A 155 -4.54 4.59 7.18
C PHE A 155 -5.72 4.98 8.09
N VAL A 156 -6.65 5.79 7.57
CA VAL A 156 -7.83 6.28 8.30
C VAL A 156 -8.71 5.15 8.82
N PHE A 157 -8.92 4.09 8.03
CA PHE A 157 -9.72 2.94 8.46
C PHE A 157 -9.02 2.10 9.54
N ARG A 158 -7.68 2.05 9.55
CA ARG A 158 -6.91 1.26 10.53
C ARG A 158 -6.62 2.04 11.81
N LEU A 159 -6.52 3.36 11.72
CA LEU A 159 -6.15 4.22 12.83
C LEU A 159 -7.07 4.05 14.05
N PRO A 160 -8.42 4.05 13.96
CA PRO A 160 -9.30 3.86 15.10
C PRO A 160 -9.01 2.60 15.90
N SER A 161 -8.72 1.48 15.23
CA SER A 161 -8.35 0.22 15.90
C SER A 161 -7.05 0.36 16.69
N LEU A 162 -6.07 1.10 16.16
CA LEU A 162 -4.83 1.40 16.87
C LEU A 162 -5.11 2.30 18.08
N LEU A 163 -5.89 3.38 17.90
CA LEU A 163 -6.20 4.32 18.98
C LEU A 163 -6.92 3.61 20.13
N MET A 164 -7.92 2.78 19.84
CA MET A 164 -8.67 2.03 20.86
C MET A 164 -7.78 1.07 21.66
N SER A 165 -6.65 0.62 21.12
CA SER A 165 -5.69 -0.21 21.88
C SER A 165 -5.02 0.53 23.05
N TYR A 166 -5.04 1.87 23.05
CA TYR A 166 -4.54 2.72 24.14
C TYR A 166 -5.62 3.12 25.15
N GLN A 167 -6.87 2.65 24.98
CA GLN A 167 -8.03 3.03 25.81
C GLN A 167 -8.14 4.55 26.06
N PRO A 168 -8.06 5.40 25.02
CA PRO A 168 -8.04 6.85 25.19
C PRO A 168 -9.40 7.37 25.66
N SER A 169 -9.41 8.52 26.33
CA SER A 169 -10.63 9.29 26.48
C SER A 169 -11.17 9.74 25.11
N LEU A 170 -12.49 9.94 25.01
CA LEU A 170 -13.15 10.32 23.75
C LEU A 170 -12.50 11.55 23.09
N VAL A 171 -12.22 12.59 23.89
CA VAL A 171 -11.59 13.83 23.43
C VAL A 171 -10.16 13.57 22.94
N SER A 172 -9.36 12.82 23.70
CA SER A 172 -7.97 12.53 23.32
C SER A 172 -7.90 11.73 22.02
N GLY A 173 -8.76 10.71 21.88
CA GLY A 173 -8.85 9.89 20.67
C GLY A 173 -9.27 10.70 19.45
N LEU A 174 -10.29 11.55 19.56
CA LEU A 174 -10.77 12.40 18.48
C LEU A 174 -9.72 13.44 18.04
N THR A 175 -9.09 14.12 19.00
CA THR A 175 -8.05 15.11 18.70
C THR A 175 -6.85 14.47 18.02
N PHE A 176 -6.40 13.31 18.52
CA PHE A 176 -5.28 12.59 17.92
C PHE A 176 -5.61 12.09 16.51
N PHE A 177 -6.84 11.60 16.31
CA PHE A 177 -7.34 11.20 14.99
C PHE A 177 -7.32 12.38 14.01
N ALA A 178 -7.85 13.53 14.40
CA ALA A 178 -7.90 14.73 13.56
C ALA A 178 -6.50 15.21 13.16
N VAL A 179 -5.57 15.31 14.13
CA VAL A 179 -4.17 15.71 13.87
C VAL A 179 -3.49 14.69 12.96
N SER A 180 -3.65 13.40 13.22
CA SER A 180 -3.07 12.33 12.39
C SER A 180 -3.61 12.34 10.96
N PHE A 181 -4.91 12.60 10.80
CA PHE A 181 -5.55 12.70 9.49
C PHE A 181 -5.02 13.89 8.68
N VAL A 182 -4.98 15.09 9.28
CA VAL A 182 -4.44 16.29 8.63
C VAL A 182 -2.96 16.09 8.28
N GLY A 183 -2.18 15.47 9.17
CA GLY A 183 -0.78 15.13 8.92
C GLY A 183 -0.63 14.17 7.73
N ALA A 184 -1.43 13.10 7.69
CA ALA A 184 -1.39 12.12 6.59
C ALA A 184 -1.74 12.76 5.24
N VAL A 185 -2.81 13.58 5.19
CA VAL A 185 -3.22 14.30 3.98
C VAL A 185 -2.14 15.27 3.53
N SER A 186 -1.55 16.03 4.46
CA SER A 186 -0.48 16.99 4.16
C SER A 186 0.74 16.32 3.53
N VAL A 187 1.20 15.19 4.10
CA VAL A 187 2.33 14.44 3.56
C VAL A 187 2.01 13.90 2.15
N VAL A 188 0.81 13.36 1.95
CA VAL A 188 0.40 12.83 0.65
C VAL A 188 0.27 13.92 -0.41
N LEU A 189 -0.35 15.05 -0.08
CA LEU A 189 -0.43 16.19 -1.00
C LEU A 189 0.94 16.77 -1.32
N GLY A 190 1.84 16.86 -0.33
CA GLY A 190 3.22 17.28 -0.55
C GLY A 190 3.98 16.33 -1.47
N PHE A 191 3.83 15.01 -1.27
CA PHE A 191 4.42 14.00 -2.14
C PHE A 191 3.88 14.09 -3.57
N LEU A 192 2.57 14.19 -3.75
CA LEU A 192 1.97 14.35 -5.08
C LEU A 192 2.41 15.66 -5.72
N GLY A 193 2.42 16.77 -4.98
CA GLY A 193 2.91 18.06 -5.46
C GLY A 193 4.34 17.97 -5.97
N LEU A 194 5.24 17.31 -5.24
CA LEU A 194 6.60 17.05 -5.68
C LEU A 194 6.63 16.19 -6.96
N LEU A 195 5.85 15.11 -7.00
CA LEU A 195 5.77 14.20 -8.15
C LEU A 195 5.31 14.92 -9.43
N TYR A 196 4.26 15.74 -9.33
CA TYR A 196 3.75 16.55 -10.44
C TYR A 196 4.74 17.64 -10.84
N ALA A 197 5.38 18.31 -9.88
CA ALA A 197 6.40 19.34 -10.16
C ALA A 197 7.59 18.74 -10.92
N THR A 198 8.15 17.63 -10.44
CA THR A 198 9.25 16.93 -11.11
C THR A 198 8.86 16.47 -12.52
N SER A 199 7.65 15.97 -12.70
CA SER A 199 7.15 15.54 -14.01
C SER A 199 6.97 16.72 -14.97
N ALA A 200 6.39 17.83 -14.52
CA ALA A 200 6.24 19.04 -15.33
C ALA A 200 7.60 19.62 -15.74
N THR A 201 8.58 19.64 -14.83
CA THR A 201 9.95 20.06 -15.15
C THR A 201 10.59 19.17 -16.21
N ALA A 202 10.44 17.85 -16.11
CA ALA A 202 10.98 16.91 -17.10
C ALA A 202 10.34 17.12 -18.49
N LEU A 203 9.02 17.33 -18.54
CA LEU A 203 8.31 17.62 -19.79
C LEU A 203 8.74 18.93 -20.44
N TYR A 204 8.89 19.98 -19.64
CA TYR A 204 9.35 21.28 -20.13
C TYR A 204 10.77 21.20 -20.70
N ALA A 205 11.69 20.50 -20.02
CA ALA A 205 13.05 20.27 -20.50
C ALA A 205 13.08 19.48 -21.81
N ALA A 206 12.27 18.43 -21.94
CA ALA A 206 12.17 17.67 -23.18
C ALA A 206 11.63 18.53 -24.35
N ALA A 207 10.61 19.35 -24.09
CA ALA A 207 10.03 20.22 -25.11
C ALA A 207 11.02 21.31 -25.58
N SER A 208 11.79 21.90 -24.67
CA SER A 208 12.78 22.93 -25.00
C SER A 208 13.95 22.36 -25.82
N LEU A 209 14.38 21.13 -25.54
CA LEU A 209 15.38 20.41 -26.34
C LEU A 209 14.89 20.12 -27.76
N VAL A 210 13.66 19.64 -27.92
CA VAL A 210 13.10 19.41 -29.26
C VAL A 210 12.98 20.72 -30.05
N ALA A 211 12.57 21.81 -29.37
CA ALA A 211 12.46 23.12 -30.00
C ALA A 211 13.82 23.68 -30.44
N SER A 212 14.89 23.46 -29.67
CA SER A 212 16.24 23.89 -30.05
C SER A 212 16.79 23.07 -31.22
N THR A 213 16.61 21.76 -31.25
CA THR A 213 17.02 20.90 -32.39
C THR A 213 16.33 21.31 -33.69
N ARG A 214 15.01 21.55 -33.65
CA ARG A 214 14.25 21.99 -34.85
C ARG A 214 14.71 23.34 -35.39
N ARG A 215 15.14 24.26 -34.52
CA ARG A 215 15.70 25.56 -34.96
C ARG A 215 17.03 25.39 -35.69
N VAL A 216 17.85 24.42 -35.30
CA VAL A 216 19.13 24.12 -35.96
C VAL A 216 18.89 23.49 -37.34
N GLU A 217 17.96 22.55 -37.45
CA GLU A 217 17.60 21.92 -38.74
C GLU A 217 16.92 22.91 -39.70
N GLY A 218 16.06 23.80 -39.20
CA GLY A 218 15.42 24.86 -40.00
C GLY A 218 16.35 26.00 -40.43
N GLY A 219 17.55 26.09 -39.88
CA GLY A 219 18.57 27.09 -40.23
C GLY A 219 19.53 26.68 -41.35
N GLY A 220 19.49 25.42 -41.80
CA GLY A 220 20.50 24.83 -42.70
C GLY A 220 20.29 25.03 -44.20
N GLN A 221 19.30 25.82 -44.64
CA GLN A 221 18.88 25.83 -46.05
C GLN A 221 18.84 27.22 -46.67
N ARG A 222 19.98 27.92 -46.68
CA ARG A 222 20.18 29.15 -47.47
C ARG A 222 21.65 29.35 -47.84
N TYR A 223 22.14 28.60 -48.82
CA TYR A 223 23.16 29.06 -49.79
C TYR A 223 23.10 28.13 -51.02
N PRO A 224 22.51 28.54 -52.15
CA PRO A 224 22.75 27.85 -53.41
C PRO A 224 24.22 28.09 -53.83
N PRO A 225 24.94 27.08 -54.36
CA PRO A 225 26.30 27.27 -54.85
C PRO A 225 26.30 28.21 -56.07
N ALA A 226 27.04 29.32 -55.95
CA ALA A 226 27.17 30.37 -56.96
C ALA A 226 28.15 30.01 -58.09
N TYR A 227 28.02 28.83 -58.70
CA TYR A 227 28.90 28.38 -59.78
C TYR A 227 28.16 27.68 -60.92
N LEU A 228 27.14 28.32 -61.51
CA LEU A 228 26.56 27.88 -62.79
C LEU A 228 26.14 29.10 -63.62
N ARG A 229 27.08 30.00 -63.91
CA ARG A 229 26.84 31.09 -64.87
C ARG A 229 28.11 31.52 -65.56
N GLN A 230 28.69 30.64 -66.37
CA GLN A 230 29.64 31.02 -67.42
C GLN A 230 29.82 29.83 -68.39
N HIS A 231 28.80 29.59 -69.21
CA HIS A 231 28.95 28.92 -70.50
C HIS A 231 27.71 29.22 -71.33
N GLN A 232 27.66 30.43 -71.88
CA GLN A 232 26.91 30.80 -73.07
C GLN A 232 27.43 32.18 -73.48
N GLU A 233 28.46 32.18 -74.30
CA GLU A 233 28.59 32.91 -75.58
C GLU A 233 29.95 32.59 -76.21
#